data_AF-A0AA39N1T7-F1
#
_entry.id   AF-A0AA39N1T7-F1
#
_cell.length_a   1.000
_cell.length_b   1.000
_cell.length_c   1.000
_cell.angle_alpha   90.00
_cell.angle_beta   90.00
_cell.angle_gamma   90.00
#
_symmetry.space_group_name_H-M   'P 1'
#
loop_
_entity.id
_entity.type
_entity.pdbx_description
1 polymer ?
#
loop_
_entity_poly.entity_id
_entity_poly.type
_entity_poly.pdbx_seq_one_letter_code
_entity_poly.pdbx_strand_id
1 'polypeptide(L)'
;MTKDGLVRNPLQSQWSEHYDLVALDHPVGAGYSYGTRVNNSRDAAYDVYDFLQKFFSVFPELSKYRFYVSGGSYGGIYVPHIATVIHEQNQRHAPGTIDINLEALLVSNPFSDPASHYKWQLYYMYTVTDVYNSTTCTDLHAFLSSCLESMEMSMPSKKVSHGGVIEDVRRVVTHPEFAWTTTFSNNSTTKALLGAPDYVNYTSLSDDVHSDFEANAEIWNRHYLLYEPLLQSGIRVLHWIGARDANCPWPGVLSFLKLLRTPFQQEFIASPDLP
;
A
#
# COMPACT_ATOMS: atom_id res chain seq x y z
N MET A 1 11.86 -16.83 -0.64
CA MET A 1 11.73 -17.84 -1.70
C MET A 1 13.01 -17.82 -2.54
N THR A 2 13.50 -18.97 -2.98
CA THR A 2 14.56 -19.06 -3.98
C THR A 2 14.07 -19.90 -5.16
N LYS A 3 14.84 -19.96 -6.25
CA LYS A 3 14.54 -20.87 -7.37
C LYS A 3 14.39 -22.34 -6.93
N ASP A 4 15.06 -22.72 -5.83
CA ASP A 4 15.10 -24.10 -5.32
C ASP A 4 14.07 -24.34 -4.19
N GLY A 5 13.23 -23.34 -3.88
CA GLY A 5 12.13 -23.44 -2.92
C GLY A 5 12.28 -22.54 -1.68
N LEU A 6 11.65 -22.95 -0.59
CA LEU A 6 11.61 -22.21 0.67
C LEU A 6 12.94 -22.30 1.42
N VAL A 7 13.42 -21.16 1.88
CA VAL A 7 14.59 -21.05 2.75
C VAL A 7 14.19 -20.18 3.93
N ARG A 8 14.60 -20.57 5.14
CA ARG A 8 14.33 -19.77 6.34
C ARG A 8 14.90 -18.37 6.16
N ASN A 9 14.11 -17.35 6.48
CA ASN A 9 14.61 -15.98 6.47
C ASN A 9 15.76 -15.87 7.49
N PRO A 10 16.96 -15.42 7.09
CA PRO A 10 18.14 -15.39 7.97
C PRO A 10 18.16 -14.17 8.90
N LEU A 11 17.25 -13.20 8.73
CA LEU A 11 17.20 -12.01 9.56
C LEU A 11 16.76 -12.35 10.99
N GLN A 12 17.48 -11.84 12.00
CA GLN A 12 17.20 -12.04 13.43
C GLN A 12 16.14 -11.07 14.00
N SER A 13 15.35 -10.46 13.12
CA SER A 13 14.36 -9.44 13.44
C SER A 13 13.13 -9.63 12.55
N GLN A 14 12.64 -10.86 12.50
CA GLN A 14 11.45 -11.19 11.72
C GLN A 14 10.21 -10.68 12.46
N TRP A 15 9.24 -10.14 11.73
CA TRP A 15 8.01 -9.65 12.35
C TRP A 15 7.29 -10.76 13.14
N SER A 16 7.35 -12.00 12.65
CA SER A 16 6.77 -13.17 13.32
C SER A 16 7.42 -13.54 14.65
N GLU A 17 8.56 -12.95 15.02
CA GLU A 17 9.18 -13.14 16.34
C GLU A 17 8.53 -12.27 17.41
N HIS A 18 7.76 -11.24 17.01
CA HIS A 18 7.16 -10.26 17.92
C HIS A 18 5.64 -10.07 17.71
N TYR A 19 5.10 -10.52 16.58
CA TYR A 19 3.70 -10.34 16.19
C TYR A 19 3.14 -11.62 15.59
N ASP A 20 1.86 -11.87 15.85
CA ASP A 20 1.07 -12.81 15.05
C ASP A 20 0.73 -12.15 13.71
N LEU A 21 1.09 -12.81 12.60
CA LEU A 21 0.94 -12.24 11.26
C LEU A 21 -0.17 -12.93 10.49
N VAL A 22 -1.09 -12.13 9.96
CA VAL A 22 -2.06 -12.55 8.95
C VAL A 22 -1.65 -11.95 7.62
N ALA A 23 -1.22 -12.80 6.69
CA ALA A 23 -0.98 -12.42 5.29
C ALA A 23 -2.26 -12.71 4.50
N LEU A 24 -2.84 -11.67 3.90
CA LEU A 24 -4.08 -11.75 3.14
C LEU A 24 -3.81 -11.43 1.67
N ASP A 25 -4.15 -12.35 0.79
CA ASP A 25 -4.22 -12.08 -0.65
C ASP A 25 -5.43 -11.18 -0.92
N HIS A 26 -5.18 -9.94 -1.31
CA HIS A 26 -6.20 -8.91 -1.46
C HIS A 26 -5.84 -7.97 -2.62
N PRO A 27 -6.82 -7.53 -3.43
CA PRO A 27 -8.26 -7.87 -3.40
C PRO A 27 -8.57 -9.24 -4.03
N VAL A 28 -9.86 -9.59 -4.16
CA VAL A 28 -10.29 -10.78 -4.92
C VAL A 28 -9.71 -10.73 -6.34
N GLY A 29 -9.04 -11.82 -6.74
CA GLY A 29 -8.29 -11.92 -7.99
C GLY A 29 -6.77 -11.78 -7.82
N ALA A 30 -6.27 -11.43 -6.62
CA ALA A 30 -4.85 -11.48 -6.26
C ALA A 30 -4.50 -12.82 -5.59
N GLY A 31 -3.32 -13.37 -5.89
CA GLY A 31 -2.83 -14.59 -5.26
C GLY A 31 -3.82 -15.76 -5.35
N TYR A 32 -4.25 -16.30 -4.21
CA TYR A 32 -5.27 -17.33 -4.13
C TYR A 32 -6.70 -16.80 -3.87
N SER A 33 -6.91 -15.50 -3.72
CA SER A 33 -8.25 -14.96 -3.47
C SER A 33 -9.09 -15.00 -4.75
N TYR A 34 -10.26 -15.63 -4.70
CA TYR A 34 -11.16 -15.85 -5.84
C TYR A 34 -12.60 -15.48 -5.50
N GLY A 35 -13.39 -15.16 -6.53
CA GLY A 35 -14.78 -14.72 -6.39
C GLY A 35 -15.10 -13.53 -7.28
N THR A 36 -16.07 -12.71 -6.86
CA THR A 36 -16.44 -11.47 -7.56
C THR A 36 -15.40 -10.39 -7.27
N ARG A 37 -14.75 -9.88 -8.33
CA ARG A 37 -13.80 -8.76 -8.20
C ARG A 37 -14.52 -7.44 -7.98
N VAL A 38 -13.84 -6.54 -7.31
CA VAL A 38 -14.17 -5.12 -7.17
C VAL A 38 -13.14 -4.30 -7.93
N ASN A 39 -13.45 -3.04 -8.21
CA ASN A 39 -12.59 -2.16 -9.01
C ASN A 39 -12.14 -0.89 -8.29
N ASN A 40 -12.34 -0.82 -6.97
CA ASN A 40 -11.90 0.30 -6.15
C ASN A 40 -11.54 -0.17 -4.73
N SER A 41 -10.68 0.59 -4.08
CA SER A 41 -10.09 0.26 -2.78
C SER A 41 -11.10 0.31 -1.64
N ARG A 42 -12.20 1.07 -1.80
CA ARG A 42 -13.22 1.17 -0.75
C ARG A 42 -14.07 -0.09 -0.66
N ASP A 43 -14.53 -0.61 -1.79
CA ASP A 43 -15.27 -1.87 -1.83
C ASP A 43 -14.36 -3.04 -1.42
N ALA A 44 -13.10 -3.01 -1.88
CA ALA A 44 -12.11 -4.00 -1.47
C ALA A 44 -11.89 -3.99 0.06
N ALA A 45 -11.91 -2.81 0.70
CA ALA A 45 -11.80 -2.69 2.14
C ALA A 45 -13.01 -3.28 2.89
N TYR A 46 -14.21 -3.25 2.31
CA TYR A 46 -15.36 -3.97 2.86
C TYR A 46 -15.18 -5.48 2.79
N ASP A 47 -14.62 -6.02 1.71
CA ASP A 47 -14.28 -7.45 1.64
C ASP A 47 -13.27 -7.85 2.73
N VAL A 48 -12.28 -7.00 3.01
CA VAL A 48 -11.33 -7.20 4.12
C VAL A 48 -12.04 -7.18 5.47
N TYR A 49 -12.96 -6.23 5.69
CA TYR A 49 -13.74 -6.19 6.92
C TYR A 49 -14.58 -7.47 7.10
N ASP A 50 -15.27 -7.92 6.06
CA ASP A 50 -16.04 -9.17 6.08
C ASP A 50 -15.16 -10.39 6.36
N PHE A 51 -13.95 -10.44 5.77
CA PHE A 51 -12.95 -11.44 6.11
C PHE A 51 -12.59 -11.38 7.60
N LEU A 52 -12.29 -10.19 8.15
CA LEU A 52 -11.91 -10.03 9.56
C LEU A 52 -13.04 -10.43 10.52
N GLN A 53 -14.30 -10.10 10.19
CA GLN A 53 -15.46 -10.53 10.99
C GLN A 53 -15.56 -12.06 11.04
N LYS A 54 -15.35 -12.75 9.91
CA LYS A 54 -15.32 -14.22 9.85
C LYS A 54 -14.10 -14.79 10.56
N PHE A 55 -12.93 -14.21 10.34
CA PHE A 55 -11.66 -14.63 10.94
C PHE A 55 -11.74 -14.58 12.47
N PHE A 56 -12.19 -13.46 13.04
CA PHE A 56 -12.37 -13.32 14.48
C PHE A 56 -13.58 -14.10 15.03
N SER A 57 -14.55 -14.48 14.20
CA SER A 57 -15.58 -15.43 14.64
C SER A 57 -15.03 -16.85 14.80
N VAL A 58 -14.03 -17.24 13.98
CA VAL A 58 -13.33 -18.53 14.09
C VAL A 58 -12.26 -18.51 15.20
N PHE A 59 -11.56 -17.38 15.35
CA PHE A 59 -10.50 -17.16 16.34
C PHE A 59 -10.85 -15.99 17.29
N PRO A 60 -11.89 -16.12 18.12
CA PRO A 60 -12.41 -15.02 18.94
C PRO A 60 -11.42 -14.51 19.98
N GLU A 61 -10.48 -15.35 20.44
CA GLU A 61 -9.41 -14.95 21.33
C GLU A 61 -8.49 -13.88 20.72
N LEU A 62 -8.34 -13.89 19.39
CA LEU A 62 -7.45 -12.95 18.70
C LEU A 62 -8.04 -11.54 18.60
N SER A 63 -9.37 -11.40 18.61
CA SER A 63 -10.07 -10.11 18.49
C SER A 63 -9.74 -9.12 19.61
N LYS A 64 -9.22 -9.61 20.75
CA LYS A 64 -8.91 -8.80 21.93
C LYS A 64 -7.55 -8.08 21.81
N TYR A 65 -6.68 -8.55 20.94
CA TYR A 65 -5.34 -7.97 20.78
C TYR A 65 -5.36 -6.71 19.94
N ARG A 66 -4.33 -5.88 20.11
CA ARG A 66 -4.11 -4.70 19.27
C ARG A 66 -3.89 -5.15 17.84
N PHE A 67 -4.71 -4.62 16.94
CA PHE A 67 -4.69 -4.94 15.53
C PHE A 67 -3.98 -3.84 14.76
N TYR A 68 -3.09 -4.24 13.87
CA TYR A 68 -2.28 -3.35 13.04
C TYR A 68 -2.55 -3.68 11.58
N VAL A 69 -2.78 -2.65 10.76
CA VAL A 69 -2.89 -2.84 9.30
C VAL A 69 -1.59 -2.36 8.67
N SER A 70 -0.93 -3.27 7.97
CA SER A 70 0.36 -3.01 7.33
C SER A 70 0.27 -3.16 5.82
N GLY A 71 1.02 -2.35 5.07
CA GLY A 71 1.10 -2.43 3.62
C GLY A 71 2.25 -1.60 3.04
N GLY A 72 2.39 -1.60 1.72
CA GLY A 72 3.37 -0.75 1.06
C GLY A 72 3.07 -0.47 -0.40
N SER A 73 3.76 0.52 -1.00
CA SER A 73 3.49 0.96 -2.38
C SER A 73 2.01 1.36 -2.54
N TYR A 74 1.22 0.64 -3.35
CA TYR A 74 -0.25 0.82 -3.44
C TYR A 74 -0.98 0.60 -2.10
N GLY A 75 -0.32 -0.01 -1.12
CA GLY A 75 -0.76 -0.03 0.28
C GLY A 75 -0.98 1.37 0.88
N GLY A 76 -0.38 2.42 0.31
CA GLY A 76 -0.71 3.82 0.63
C GLY A 76 -2.14 4.24 0.26
N ILE A 77 -2.84 3.42 -0.52
CA ILE A 77 -4.27 3.52 -0.84
C ILE A 77 -5.04 2.47 -0.04
N TYR A 78 -4.68 1.19 -0.14
CA TYR A 78 -5.45 0.11 0.52
C TYR A 78 -5.53 0.26 2.04
N VAL A 79 -4.42 0.53 2.72
CA VAL A 79 -4.36 0.57 4.20
C VAL A 79 -5.28 1.65 4.79
N PRO A 80 -5.25 2.92 4.35
CA PRO A 80 -6.19 3.91 4.85
C PRO A 80 -7.66 3.56 4.53
N HIS A 81 -7.97 2.96 3.38
CA HIS A 81 -9.34 2.51 3.08
C HIS A 81 -9.82 1.41 4.04
N ILE A 82 -8.98 0.38 4.27
CA ILE A 82 -9.24 -0.70 5.22
C ILE A 82 -9.46 -0.15 6.63
N ALA A 83 -8.55 0.71 7.08
CA ALA A 83 -8.64 1.36 8.39
C ALA A 83 -9.91 2.19 8.56
N THR A 84 -10.28 2.93 7.52
CA THR A 84 -11.50 3.75 7.52
C THR A 84 -12.76 2.88 7.60
N VAL A 85 -12.84 1.79 6.83
CA VAL A 85 -13.97 0.85 6.93
C VAL A 85 -14.06 0.26 8.34
N ILE A 86 -12.96 -0.26 8.88
CA ILE A 86 -12.92 -0.81 10.25
C ILE A 86 -13.39 0.23 11.26
N HIS A 87 -12.85 1.44 11.20
CA HIS A 87 -13.19 2.51 12.12
C HIS A 87 -14.68 2.85 12.05
N GLU A 88 -15.24 3.05 10.86
CA GLU A 88 -16.66 3.34 10.68
C GLU A 88 -17.57 2.21 11.15
N GLN A 89 -17.21 0.95 10.89
CA GLN A 89 -18.03 -0.19 11.33
C GLN A 89 -18.00 -0.35 12.85
N ASN A 90 -16.84 -0.18 13.48
CA ASN A 90 -16.74 -0.18 14.95
C ASN A 90 -17.65 0.91 15.55
N GLN A 91 -17.68 2.12 14.99
CA GLN A 91 -18.55 3.19 15.49
C GLN A 91 -20.06 2.88 15.39
N ARG A 92 -20.46 1.99 14.47
CA ARG A 92 -21.86 1.58 14.32
C ARG A 92 -22.30 0.61 15.39
N HIS A 93 -21.39 -0.16 15.99
CA HIS A 93 -21.67 -1.22 16.95
C HIS A 93 -22.86 -2.11 16.52
N ALA A 94 -22.84 -2.55 15.26
CA ALA A 94 -23.96 -3.30 14.69
C ALA A 94 -24.16 -4.63 15.46
N PRO A 95 -25.40 -5.05 15.74
CA PRO A 95 -25.63 -6.32 16.43
C PRO A 95 -24.98 -7.50 15.71
N GLY A 96 -24.19 -8.28 16.43
CA GLY A 96 -23.50 -9.46 15.89
C GLY A 96 -22.17 -9.17 15.19
N THR A 97 -21.70 -7.92 15.14
CA THR A 97 -20.34 -7.61 14.68
C THR A 97 -19.34 -7.63 15.84
N ILE A 98 -18.09 -7.95 15.51
CA ILE A 98 -16.94 -7.92 16.41
C ILE A 98 -16.23 -6.58 16.21
N ASP A 99 -16.13 -5.78 17.27
CA ASP A 99 -15.32 -4.56 17.23
C ASP A 99 -13.84 -4.93 17.13
N ILE A 100 -13.17 -4.42 16.09
CA ILE A 100 -11.75 -4.71 15.82
C ILE A 100 -10.91 -3.66 16.54
N ASN A 101 -10.01 -4.08 17.44
CA ASN A 101 -9.14 -3.17 18.20
C ASN A 101 -8.00 -2.57 17.34
N LEU A 102 -8.36 -1.76 16.35
CA LEU A 102 -7.45 -1.11 15.41
C LEU A 102 -6.61 -0.04 16.12
N GLU A 103 -5.31 -0.30 16.22
CA GLU A 103 -4.37 0.52 17.01
C GLU A 103 -3.54 1.44 16.13
N ALA A 104 -2.96 0.91 15.06
CA ALA A 104 -2.10 1.70 14.18
C ALA A 104 -1.99 1.15 12.76
N LEU A 105 -1.62 2.05 11.86
CA LEU A 105 -1.31 1.78 10.46
C LEU A 105 0.20 1.82 10.26
N LEU A 106 0.69 0.87 9.48
CA LEU A 106 2.10 0.59 9.23
C LEU A 106 2.33 0.60 7.72
N VAL A 107 2.68 1.75 7.12
CA VAL A 107 2.63 1.89 5.66
C VAL A 107 3.99 2.26 5.08
N SER A 108 4.59 1.30 4.39
CA SER A 108 5.92 1.42 3.77
C SER A 108 5.87 2.07 2.40
N ASN A 109 6.81 2.98 2.10
CA ASN A 109 6.97 3.55 0.76
C ASN A 109 5.63 3.84 0.04
N PRO A 110 4.71 4.62 0.65
CA PRO A 110 3.33 4.71 0.19
C PRO A 110 3.16 5.59 -1.05
N PHE A 111 2.27 5.17 -1.95
CA PHE A 111 1.60 6.05 -2.89
C PHE A 111 0.23 6.44 -2.31
N SER A 112 0.02 7.72 -2.00
CA SER A 112 -1.24 8.19 -1.36
C SER A 112 -1.71 9.59 -1.80
N ASP A 113 -0.80 10.38 -2.38
CA ASP A 113 -1.10 11.69 -2.96
C ASP A 113 -0.33 11.83 -4.29
N PRO A 114 -1.01 11.78 -5.45
CA PRO A 114 -0.34 11.84 -6.75
C PRO A 114 0.38 13.19 -6.95
N ALA A 115 -0.21 14.31 -6.52
CA ALA A 115 0.38 15.63 -6.70
C ALA A 115 1.71 15.77 -5.94
N SER A 116 1.74 15.42 -4.64
CA SER A 116 3.00 15.39 -3.88
C SER A 116 3.97 14.37 -4.47
N HIS A 117 3.51 13.18 -4.87
CA HIS A 117 4.37 12.16 -5.43
C HIS A 117 5.16 12.67 -6.64
N TYR A 118 4.48 13.15 -7.70
CA TYR A 118 5.17 13.53 -8.93
C TYR A 118 6.00 14.79 -8.79
N LYS A 119 5.52 15.78 -8.02
CA LYS A 119 6.29 16.99 -7.72
C LYS A 119 7.62 16.65 -7.04
N TRP A 120 7.59 15.78 -6.04
CA TRP A 120 8.76 15.46 -5.23
C TRP A 120 9.63 14.36 -5.83
N GLN A 121 9.09 13.52 -6.70
CA GLN A 121 9.87 12.57 -7.49
C GLN A 121 10.83 13.33 -8.42
N LEU A 122 10.38 14.37 -9.13
CA LEU A 122 11.27 15.18 -9.96
C LEU A 122 12.41 15.80 -9.13
N TYR A 123 12.09 16.41 -7.98
CA TYR A 123 13.09 16.96 -7.06
C TYR A 123 14.07 15.88 -6.58
N TYR A 124 13.57 14.73 -6.13
CA TYR A 124 14.38 13.65 -5.60
C TYR A 124 15.32 13.06 -6.66
N MET A 125 14.82 12.83 -7.87
CA MET A 125 15.55 12.23 -8.98
C MET A 125 16.66 13.10 -9.56
N TYR A 126 16.55 14.43 -9.41
CA TYR A 126 17.54 15.39 -9.91
C TYR A 126 18.42 16.02 -8.82
N THR A 127 17.84 16.39 -7.68
CA THR A 127 18.54 17.19 -6.65
C THR A 127 19.12 16.32 -5.53
N VAL A 128 18.41 15.25 -5.16
CA VAL A 128 18.84 14.35 -4.07
C VAL A 128 19.66 13.16 -4.60
N THR A 129 19.42 12.82 -5.86
CA THR A 129 20.10 11.75 -6.58
C THR A 129 20.55 12.28 -7.94
N ASP A 130 21.43 11.55 -8.64
CA ASP A 130 21.95 11.92 -9.95
C ASP A 130 21.32 11.10 -11.09
N VAL A 131 20.08 10.62 -10.91
CA VAL A 131 19.44 9.75 -11.90
C VAL A 131 18.96 10.56 -13.10
N TYR A 132 18.37 11.73 -12.88
CA TYR A 132 18.02 12.65 -13.95
C TYR A 132 19.15 13.64 -14.20
N ASN A 133 19.49 13.84 -15.47
CA ASN A 133 20.37 14.93 -15.87
C ASN A 133 19.59 16.25 -16.02
N SER A 134 20.30 17.36 -16.23
CA SER A 134 19.71 18.69 -16.35
C SER A 134 18.69 18.81 -17.49
N THR A 135 18.91 18.12 -18.61
CA THR A 135 17.99 18.13 -19.75
C THR A 135 16.68 17.45 -19.39
N THR A 136 16.74 16.21 -18.86
CA THR A 136 15.56 15.46 -18.40
C THR A 136 14.80 16.23 -17.34
N CYS A 137 15.49 16.83 -16.37
CA CYS A 137 14.85 17.64 -15.34
C CYS A 137 14.12 18.85 -15.93
N THR A 138 14.76 19.56 -16.88
CA THR A 138 14.17 20.74 -17.54
C THR A 138 12.91 20.36 -18.33
N ASP A 139 12.98 19.27 -19.09
CA ASP A 139 11.87 18.78 -19.90
C ASP A 139 10.69 18.37 -19.02
N LEU A 140 10.91 17.56 -17.97
CA LEU A 140 9.86 17.14 -17.05
C LEU A 140 9.26 18.31 -16.26
N HIS A 141 10.11 19.26 -15.83
CA HIS A 141 9.65 20.47 -15.13
C HIS A 141 8.70 21.31 -16.01
N ALA A 142 8.93 21.36 -17.33
CA ALA A 142 8.05 22.09 -18.25
C ALA A 142 6.63 21.49 -18.34
N PHE A 143 6.47 20.19 -18.07
CA PHE A 143 5.17 19.50 -18.04
C PHE A 143 4.55 19.44 -16.65
N LEU A 144 5.30 19.73 -15.59
CA LEU A 144 4.86 19.49 -14.22
C LEU A 144 3.58 20.28 -13.88
N SER A 145 3.48 21.55 -14.27
CA SER A 145 2.32 22.39 -13.96
C SER A 145 1.01 21.80 -14.52
N SER A 146 1.00 21.47 -15.81
CA SER A 146 -0.20 20.91 -16.48
C SER A 146 -0.51 19.50 -15.99
N CYS A 147 0.52 18.74 -15.61
CA CYS A 147 0.41 17.44 -14.98
C CYS A 147 -0.32 17.53 -13.63
N LEU A 148 0.11 18.45 -12.75
CA LEU A 148 -0.50 18.67 -11.43
C LEU A 148 -1.94 19.20 -11.56
N GLU A 149 -2.20 20.15 -12.45
CA GLU A 149 -3.56 20.65 -12.73
C GLU A 149 -4.48 19.52 -13.22
N SER A 150 -3.98 18.64 -14.09
CA SER A 150 -4.77 17.49 -14.58
C SER A 150 -5.17 16.55 -13.43
N MET A 151 -4.28 16.33 -12.45
CA MET A 151 -4.59 15.51 -11.27
C MET A 151 -5.64 16.17 -10.38
N GLU A 152 -5.53 17.49 -10.14
CA GLU A 152 -6.54 18.24 -9.38
C GLU A 152 -7.92 18.18 -10.06
N MET A 153 -7.94 18.19 -11.38
CA MET A 153 -9.18 18.04 -12.17
C MET A 153 -9.65 16.59 -12.31
N SER A 154 -8.94 15.62 -11.72
CA SER A 154 -9.20 14.17 -11.89
C SER A 154 -9.30 13.75 -13.37
N MET A 155 -8.56 14.45 -14.25
CA MET A 155 -8.53 14.12 -15.66
C MET A 155 -7.55 12.96 -15.89
N PRO A 156 -7.93 11.91 -16.63
CA PRO A 156 -7.01 10.86 -17.00
C PRO A 156 -5.91 11.47 -17.87
N SER A 157 -4.74 11.70 -17.28
CA SER A 157 -3.60 12.26 -18.01
C SER A 157 -3.12 11.20 -19.00
N LYS A 158 -3.52 11.31 -20.27
CA LYS A 158 -3.18 10.32 -21.33
C LYS A 158 -1.68 10.22 -21.65
N LYS A 159 -0.80 10.92 -20.94
CA LYS A 159 0.57 11.21 -21.41
C LYS A 159 1.67 11.26 -20.35
N VAL A 160 1.43 10.87 -19.10
CA VAL A 160 2.49 10.96 -18.10
C VAL A 160 3.05 9.57 -17.79
N SER A 161 3.76 9.01 -18.78
CA SER A 161 4.62 7.84 -18.56
C SER A 161 5.97 8.33 -18.05
N HIS A 162 6.29 8.07 -16.78
CA HIS A 162 7.55 8.49 -16.15
C HIS A 162 8.72 7.51 -16.40
N GLY A 163 8.68 6.78 -17.52
CA GLY A 163 9.62 5.68 -17.74
C GLY A 163 9.32 4.47 -16.85
N GLY A 164 10.27 3.55 -16.74
CA GLY A 164 10.12 2.35 -15.90
C GLY A 164 10.12 2.67 -14.40
N VAL A 165 9.53 1.78 -13.61
CA VAL A 165 9.56 1.85 -12.14
C VAL A 165 11.02 1.75 -11.65
N ILE A 166 11.46 2.70 -10.81
CA ILE A 166 12.80 2.69 -10.20
C ILE A 166 12.63 2.52 -8.68
N GLU A 167 12.74 1.29 -8.20
CA GLU A 167 12.58 1.00 -6.76
C GLU A 167 13.87 1.20 -5.94
N ASP A 168 15.03 1.28 -6.59
CA ASP A 168 16.31 1.55 -5.93
C ASP A 168 17.21 2.36 -6.87
N VAL A 169 17.47 3.63 -6.54
CA VAL A 169 18.32 4.51 -7.38
C VAL A 169 19.75 4.02 -7.56
N ARG A 170 20.20 3.03 -6.79
CA ARG A 170 21.57 2.49 -6.87
C ARG A 170 21.71 1.37 -7.90
N ARG A 171 20.60 0.77 -8.34
CA ARG A 171 20.63 -0.43 -9.20
C ARG A 171 19.32 -0.66 -9.92
N VAL A 172 19.39 -1.35 -11.05
CA VAL A 172 18.18 -1.95 -11.64
C VAL A 172 17.73 -3.09 -10.72
N VAL A 173 16.50 -3.00 -10.24
CA VAL A 173 15.89 -4.05 -9.41
C VAL A 173 15.21 -5.06 -10.33
N THR A 174 15.46 -6.34 -10.08
CA THR A 174 14.74 -7.45 -10.72
C THR A 174 14.05 -8.24 -9.62
N HIS A 175 12.86 -8.77 -9.92
CA HIS A 175 12.05 -9.56 -8.98
C HIS A 175 11.86 -11.02 -9.43
N PRO A 176 12.94 -11.81 -9.56
CA PRO A 176 12.79 -13.22 -9.92
C PRO A 176 11.97 -14.00 -8.87
N GLU A 177 11.87 -13.50 -7.64
CA GLU A 177 11.03 -14.04 -6.58
C GLU A 177 9.55 -14.10 -6.94
N PHE A 178 9.02 -13.22 -7.80
CA PHE A 178 7.64 -13.32 -8.25
C PHE A 178 7.43 -14.57 -9.12
N ALA A 179 8.37 -14.85 -10.02
CA ALA A 179 8.31 -16.08 -10.82
C ALA A 179 8.47 -17.32 -9.93
N TRP A 180 9.43 -17.32 -9.01
CA TRP A 180 9.64 -18.45 -8.10
C TRP A 180 8.45 -18.70 -7.19
N THR A 181 7.84 -17.64 -6.65
CA THR A 181 6.64 -17.75 -5.81
C THR A 181 5.48 -18.28 -6.62
N THR A 182 5.25 -17.76 -7.83
CA THR A 182 4.21 -18.29 -8.73
C THR A 182 4.41 -19.77 -9.05
N THR A 183 5.63 -20.21 -9.36
CA THR A 183 5.92 -21.63 -9.61
C THR A 183 5.71 -22.49 -8.37
N PHE A 184 6.24 -22.06 -7.21
CA PHE A 184 6.12 -22.79 -5.95
C PHE A 184 4.66 -22.93 -5.51
N SER A 185 3.90 -21.84 -5.55
CA SER A 185 2.50 -21.78 -5.15
C SER A 185 1.58 -22.59 -6.08
N ASN A 186 1.91 -22.71 -7.36
CA ASN A 186 1.10 -23.52 -8.28
C ASN A 186 1.46 -25.01 -8.30
N ASN A 187 2.45 -25.44 -7.53
CA ASN A 187 2.71 -26.87 -7.33
C ASN A 187 1.52 -27.54 -6.63
N SER A 188 1.07 -28.70 -7.12
CA SER A 188 -0.09 -29.42 -6.57
C SER A 188 0.07 -29.80 -5.09
N THR A 189 1.29 -30.14 -4.67
CA THR A 189 1.57 -30.45 -3.26
C THR A 189 1.46 -29.20 -2.40
N THR A 190 1.98 -28.07 -2.88
CA THR A 190 1.84 -26.78 -2.18
C THR A 190 0.38 -26.35 -2.07
N LYS A 191 -0.39 -26.43 -3.16
CA LYS A 191 -1.83 -26.13 -3.16
C LYS A 191 -2.58 -26.97 -2.15
N ALA A 192 -2.34 -28.29 -2.15
CA ALA A 192 -2.97 -29.21 -1.21
C ALA A 192 -2.62 -28.89 0.26
N LEU A 193 -1.37 -28.55 0.55
CA LEU A 193 -0.92 -28.17 1.90
C LEU A 193 -1.54 -26.86 2.39
N LEU A 194 -1.73 -25.88 1.50
CA LEU A 194 -2.34 -24.60 1.82
C LEU A 194 -3.87 -24.64 1.80
N GLY A 195 -4.48 -25.74 1.34
CA GLY A 195 -5.92 -25.84 1.12
C GLY A 195 -6.42 -24.95 -0.02
N ALA A 196 -5.54 -24.54 -0.93
CA ALA A 196 -5.91 -23.75 -2.09
C ALA A 196 -6.65 -24.63 -3.12
N PRO A 197 -7.79 -24.20 -3.68
CA PRO A 197 -8.52 -25.00 -4.64
C PRO A 197 -7.70 -25.25 -5.92
N ASP A 198 -7.82 -26.46 -6.48
CA ASP A 198 -7.05 -26.86 -7.67
C ASP A 198 -7.26 -25.92 -8.87
N TYR A 199 -8.47 -25.39 -9.03
CA TYR A 199 -8.85 -24.49 -10.12
C TYR A 199 -8.33 -23.05 -9.98
N VAL A 200 -7.81 -22.65 -8.82
CA VAL A 200 -7.29 -21.29 -8.59
C VAL A 200 -5.79 -21.29 -8.84
N ASN A 201 -5.32 -20.60 -9.87
CA ASN A 201 -3.89 -20.42 -10.09
C ASN A 201 -3.38 -19.18 -9.37
N TYR A 202 -2.35 -19.37 -8.55
CA TYR A 202 -1.69 -18.26 -7.86
C TYR A 202 -0.97 -17.36 -8.86
N THR A 203 -1.15 -16.05 -8.73
CA THR A 203 -0.35 -15.04 -9.42
C THR A 203 0.23 -14.08 -8.39
N SER A 204 1.53 -13.76 -8.51
CA SER A 204 2.17 -12.78 -7.63
C SER A 204 1.66 -11.35 -7.87
N LEU A 205 1.28 -11.06 -9.11
CA LEU A 205 0.65 -9.82 -9.55
C LEU A 205 -0.48 -10.19 -10.51
N SER A 206 -1.62 -9.51 -10.39
CA SER A 206 -2.82 -9.78 -11.18
C SER A 206 -3.10 -8.63 -12.14
N ASP A 207 -2.82 -8.85 -13.42
CA ASP A 207 -3.07 -7.85 -14.49
C ASP A 207 -4.55 -7.50 -14.61
N ASP A 208 -5.42 -8.47 -14.31
CA ASP A 208 -6.86 -8.33 -14.26
C ASP A 208 -7.30 -7.34 -13.17
N VAL A 209 -6.80 -7.54 -11.94
CA VAL A 209 -7.07 -6.61 -10.82
C VAL A 209 -6.49 -5.24 -11.14
N HIS A 210 -5.27 -5.19 -11.68
CA HIS A 210 -4.64 -3.94 -12.09
C HIS A 210 -5.51 -3.17 -13.10
N SER A 211 -5.99 -3.85 -14.14
CA SER A 211 -6.83 -3.26 -15.19
C SER A 211 -8.16 -2.75 -14.65
N ASP A 212 -8.80 -3.51 -13.75
CA ASP A 212 -10.06 -3.11 -13.11
C ASP A 212 -9.88 -1.81 -12.30
N PHE A 213 -8.81 -1.72 -11.51
CA PHE A 213 -8.50 -0.55 -10.67
C PHE A 213 -8.01 0.65 -11.50
N GLU A 214 -7.21 0.42 -12.54
CA GLU A 214 -6.75 1.46 -13.46
C GLU A 214 -7.95 2.10 -14.18
N ALA A 215 -8.91 1.28 -14.63
CA ALA A 215 -10.13 1.75 -15.29
C ALA A 215 -11.01 2.63 -14.38
N ASN A 216 -10.96 2.42 -13.06
CA ASN A 216 -11.64 3.29 -12.08
C ASN A 216 -10.90 4.61 -11.84
N ALA A 217 -9.62 4.70 -12.23
CA ALA A 217 -8.77 5.88 -12.10
C ALA A 217 -8.59 6.37 -10.65
N GLU A 218 -8.84 5.51 -9.64
CA GLU A 218 -8.79 5.95 -8.24
C GLU A 218 -7.39 6.35 -7.79
N ILE A 219 -6.33 5.87 -8.46
CA ILE A 219 -4.94 6.23 -8.14
C ILE A 219 -4.71 7.75 -8.17
N TRP A 220 -5.54 8.50 -8.90
CA TRP A 220 -5.46 9.96 -9.00
C TRP A 220 -6.15 10.71 -7.84
N ASN A 221 -6.80 10.00 -6.92
CA ASN A 221 -7.46 10.59 -5.76
C ASN A 221 -6.46 10.89 -4.61
N ARG A 222 -6.87 11.80 -3.73
CA ARG A 222 -6.13 12.19 -2.52
C ARG A 222 -6.44 11.25 -1.35
N HIS A 223 -5.96 10.01 -1.44
CA HIS A 223 -6.24 8.97 -0.44
C HIS A 223 -5.65 9.28 0.94
N TYR A 224 -4.57 10.07 1.01
CA TYR A 224 -3.96 10.48 2.28
C TYR A 224 -4.95 11.23 3.20
N LEU A 225 -6.00 11.85 2.66
CA LEU A 225 -7.01 12.55 3.46
C LEU A 225 -7.77 11.61 4.41
N LEU A 226 -7.80 10.31 4.11
CA LEU A 226 -8.38 9.30 5.00
C LEU A 226 -7.62 9.18 6.32
N TYR A 227 -6.36 9.63 6.42
CA TYR A 227 -5.64 9.67 7.69
C TYR A 227 -6.21 10.73 8.65
N GLU A 228 -6.84 11.81 8.16
CA GLU A 228 -7.35 12.89 9.01
C GLU A 228 -8.33 12.39 10.11
N PRO A 229 -9.46 11.71 9.78
CA PRO A 229 -10.39 11.21 10.80
C PRO A 229 -9.79 10.09 11.66
N LEU A 230 -8.89 9.27 11.09
CA LEU A 230 -8.23 8.19 11.82
C LEU A 230 -7.30 8.74 12.91
N LEU A 231 -6.47 9.72 12.59
CA LEU A 231 -5.59 10.38 13.55
C LEU A 231 -6.40 11.12 14.63
N GLN A 232 -7.51 11.78 14.25
CA GLN A 232 -8.40 12.46 15.20
C GLN A 232 -9.06 11.49 16.21
N SER A 233 -9.30 10.25 15.80
CA SER A 233 -9.84 9.20 16.67
C SER A 233 -8.78 8.46 17.49
N GLY A 234 -7.50 8.86 17.40
CA GLY A 234 -6.40 8.28 18.16
C GLY A 234 -5.71 7.09 17.48
N ILE A 235 -6.12 6.71 16.26
CA ILE A 235 -5.44 5.67 15.48
C ILE A 235 -4.11 6.24 14.99
N ARG A 236 -3.02 5.52 15.28
CA ARG A 236 -1.67 5.99 14.97
C ARG A 236 -1.26 5.61 13.55
N VAL A 237 -0.37 6.38 12.93
CA VAL A 237 0.16 6.06 11.61
C VAL A 237 1.69 6.15 11.65
N LEU A 238 2.36 5.11 11.17
CA LEU A 238 3.80 5.10 10.92
C LEU A 238 4.04 4.89 9.42
N HIS A 239 4.75 5.83 8.83
CA HIS A 239 5.38 5.65 7.53
C HIS A 239 6.87 5.36 7.71
N TRP A 240 7.33 4.22 7.22
CA TRP A 240 8.77 3.96 7.04
C TRP A 240 9.08 3.91 5.55
N ILE A 241 10.10 4.65 5.13
CA ILE A 241 10.36 4.87 3.71
C ILE A 241 11.83 4.59 3.45
N GLY A 242 12.10 3.67 2.54
CA GLY A 242 13.46 3.44 2.06
C GLY A 242 14.00 4.70 1.38
N ALA A 243 15.06 5.31 1.92
CA ALA A 243 15.64 6.54 1.41
C ALA A 243 16.24 6.44 -0.01
N ARG A 244 16.24 5.24 -0.62
CA ARG A 244 16.74 4.97 -1.97
C ARG A 244 15.63 4.59 -2.95
N ASP A 245 14.39 4.50 -2.50
CA ASP A 245 13.25 4.27 -3.37
C ASP A 245 12.92 5.53 -4.18
N ALA A 246 12.91 5.39 -5.50
CA ALA A 246 12.50 6.44 -6.43
C ALA A 246 11.06 6.27 -6.92
N ASN A 247 10.46 5.10 -6.69
CA ASN A 247 9.07 4.86 -7.02
C ASN A 247 8.21 5.64 -6.05
N CYS A 248 8.33 5.43 -4.73
CA CYS A 248 7.62 6.23 -3.72
C CYS A 248 8.61 7.01 -2.83
N PRO A 249 9.19 8.10 -3.35
CA PRO A 249 10.31 8.77 -2.70
C PRO A 249 9.87 9.52 -1.44
N TRP A 250 10.73 9.48 -0.41
CA TRP A 250 10.45 10.02 0.91
C TRP A 250 10.02 11.51 0.95
N PRO A 251 10.52 12.43 0.08
CA PRO A 251 10.08 13.82 0.15
C PRO A 251 8.60 13.98 -0.25
N GLY A 252 8.10 13.12 -1.15
CA GLY A 252 6.69 13.11 -1.54
C GLY A 252 5.79 12.66 -0.40
N VAL A 253 6.23 11.65 0.37
CA VAL A 253 5.52 11.17 1.54
C VAL A 253 5.49 12.23 2.64
N LEU A 254 6.65 12.82 2.96
CA LEU A 254 6.73 13.90 3.95
C LEU A 254 5.87 15.11 3.55
N SER A 255 5.79 15.41 2.26
CA SER A 255 4.98 16.51 1.73
C SER A 255 3.50 16.34 2.05
N PHE A 256 2.89 15.21 1.69
CA PHE A 256 1.45 15.04 1.95
C PHE A 256 1.14 14.94 3.45
N LEU A 257 2.06 14.40 4.26
CA LEU A 257 1.87 14.37 5.72
C LEU A 257 1.79 15.77 6.32
N LYS A 258 2.55 16.73 5.79
CA LYS A 258 2.46 18.14 6.18
C LYS A 258 1.13 18.80 5.75
N LEU A 259 0.41 18.22 4.78
CA LEU A 259 -0.90 18.73 4.33
C LEU A 259 -2.07 18.27 5.21
N LEU A 260 -1.89 17.24 6.03
CA LEU A 260 -2.95 16.68 6.88
C LEU A 260 -3.46 17.72 7.89
N ARG A 261 -4.77 18.00 7.87
CA ARG A 261 -5.42 18.92 8.80
C ARG A 261 -5.88 18.15 10.04
N THR A 262 -4.95 17.98 10.97
CA THR A 262 -5.20 17.33 12.26
C THR A 262 -4.86 18.27 13.42
N PRO A 263 -5.36 18.01 14.64
CA PRO A 263 -4.93 18.74 15.83
C PRO A 263 -3.41 18.72 16.06
N PHE A 264 -2.70 17.75 15.47
CA PHE A 264 -1.26 17.55 15.62
C PHE A 264 -0.43 18.20 14.49
N GLN A 265 -1.06 18.79 13.47
CA GLN A 265 -0.36 19.27 12.27
C GLN A 265 0.73 20.30 12.60
N GLN A 266 0.41 21.28 13.45
CA GLN A 266 1.36 22.35 13.80
C GLN A 266 2.56 21.78 14.56
N GLU A 267 2.33 20.85 15.49
CA GLU A 267 3.40 20.16 16.23
C GLU A 267 4.26 19.32 15.28
N PHE A 268 3.65 18.57 14.36
CA PHE A 268 4.35 17.76 13.37
C PHE A 268 5.24 18.63 12.46
N ILE A 269 4.73 19.77 11.96
CA ILE A 269 5.49 20.68 11.10
C ILE A 269 6.64 21.35 11.87
N ALA A 270 6.44 21.68 13.15
CA ALA A 270 7.43 22.34 13.98
C ALA A 270 8.48 21.39 14.57
N SER A 271 8.22 20.08 14.53
CA SER A 271 9.12 19.07 15.08
C SER A 271 10.42 19.00 14.27
N PRO A 272 11.59 18.93 14.93
CA PRO A 272 12.86 18.78 14.23
C PRO A 272 12.97 17.35 13.66
N ASP A 273 13.65 17.24 12.51
CA ASP A 273 14.07 15.94 12.00
C ASP A 273 15.08 15.31 12.98
N LEU A 274 14.85 14.06 13.37
CA LEU A 274 15.74 13.31 14.25
C LEU A 274 16.66 12.37 13.44
N PRO A 275 17.93 12.19 13.83
CA PRO A 275 18.89 11.29 13.17
C PRO A 275 18.50 9.80 13.23
#